data_AF-A0A4R3RL37-F1
#
_entry.id   AF-A0A4R3RL37-F1
#
_cell.length_a   1.000
_cell.length_b   1.000
_cell.length_c   1.000
_cell.angle_alpha   90.00
_cell.angle_beta   90.00
_cell.angle_gamma   90.00
#
_symmetry.space_group_name_H-M   'P 1'
#
loop_
_entity.id
_entity.type
_entity.pdbx_description
1 polymer ?
#
loop_
_entity_poly.entity_id
_entity_poly.type
_entity_poly.pdbx_seq_one_letter_code
_entity_poly.pdbx_strand_id
1 'polypeptide(L)'
;MNKEPRAWQRMLSGRRLDLLDPSPLDVELSDIAHGLARVARWNGQTRGNHAFSVAQHCLVVEDIFRRFNHATPDDCLMALLHDAPEYVIGDMISPFKSVVGGGYKAVEKRLEAAVHLRFGLPPHPSRELKEKIKKADTIAAYFEATCLAGFTPVEARKFFGQPRGISKDMLLIEPLPALDAQRLFCERFEAIEMMRRSTKL
;
A
#
# COMPACT_ATOMS: atom_id res chain seq x y z
N MET A 1 -30.52 4.96 24.77
CA MET A 1 -29.26 5.46 24.20
C MET A 1 -28.87 4.52 23.07
N ASN A 2 -28.98 4.96 21.81
CA ASN A 2 -28.42 4.18 20.70
C ASN A 2 -26.91 4.11 20.91
N LYS A 3 -26.38 2.91 21.14
CA LYS A 3 -24.93 2.68 21.07
C LYS A 3 -24.53 3.00 19.63
N GLU A 4 -23.73 4.03 19.44
CA GLU A 4 -23.11 4.26 18.14
C GLU A 4 -22.40 2.97 17.70
N PRO A 5 -22.60 2.52 16.45
CA PRO A 5 -21.98 1.31 15.96
C PRO A 5 -20.46 1.42 16.10
N ARG A 6 -19.81 0.33 16.53
CA ARG A 6 -18.36 0.30 16.74
C ARG A 6 -17.65 0.49 15.39
N ALA A 7 -17.20 1.70 15.13
CA ALA A 7 -16.50 2.07 13.90
C ALA A 7 -15.03 2.41 14.16
N TRP A 8 -14.38 1.77 15.13
CA TRP A 8 -12.96 2.00 15.43
C TRP A 8 -12.16 0.69 15.55
N GLN A 9 -10.89 0.74 15.16
CA GLN A 9 -9.93 -0.35 15.33
C GLN A 9 -8.97 -0.03 16.48
N ARG A 10 -8.76 -0.98 17.40
CA ARG A 10 -7.69 -0.90 18.42
C ARG A 10 -6.38 -1.37 17.80
N MET A 11 -5.32 -0.63 18.07
CA MET A 11 -3.96 -1.02 17.69
C MET A 11 -3.22 -1.66 18.87
N LEU A 12 -2.20 -2.47 18.57
CA LEU A 12 -1.36 -3.09 19.61
C LEU A 12 -0.58 -2.05 20.42
N SER A 13 -0.30 -0.88 19.84
CA SER A 13 0.26 0.30 20.51
C SER A 13 -0.65 0.85 21.63
N GLY A 14 -1.92 0.45 21.68
CA GLY A 14 -2.92 0.99 22.59
C GLY A 14 -3.74 2.15 22.01
N ARG A 15 -3.40 2.64 20.82
CA ARG A 15 -4.19 3.67 20.11
C ARG A 15 -5.48 3.11 19.53
N ARG A 16 -6.40 3.99 19.14
CA ARG A 16 -7.61 3.66 18.39
C ARG A 16 -7.74 4.60 17.20
N LEU A 17 -8.15 4.07 16.06
CA LEU A 17 -8.49 4.87 14.90
C LEU A 17 -9.99 4.74 14.62
N ASP A 18 -10.69 5.87 14.50
CA ASP A 18 -12.05 5.93 13.97
C ASP A 18 -12.00 5.73 12.45
N LEU A 19 -12.79 4.79 11.92
CA LEU A 19 -12.82 4.42 10.51
C LEU A 19 -13.71 5.36 9.69
N LEU A 20 -14.66 6.04 10.32
CA LEU A 20 -15.54 6.98 9.65
C LEU A 20 -14.95 8.39 9.67
N ASP A 21 -14.26 8.77 10.74
CA ASP A 21 -13.60 10.08 10.86
C ASP A 21 -12.16 9.95 11.40
N PRO A 22 -11.22 9.38 10.60
CA PRO A 22 -9.86 9.11 11.06
C PRO A 22 -9.08 10.39 11.34
N SER A 23 -8.62 10.54 12.58
CA SER A 23 -7.71 11.61 12.97
C SER A 23 -6.28 11.30 12.51
N PRO A 24 -5.58 12.23 11.82
CA PRO A 24 -4.17 12.07 11.51
C PRO A 24 -3.32 11.79 12.75
N LEU A 25 -3.66 12.38 13.89
CA LEU A 25 -2.89 12.24 15.14
C LEU A 25 -2.94 10.83 15.72
N ASP A 26 -3.87 9.98 15.28
CA ASP A 26 -4.02 8.59 15.70
C ASP A 26 -3.35 7.58 14.77
N VAL A 27 -2.69 8.07 13.72
CA VAL A 27 -1.93 7.24 12.79
C VAL A 27 -0.47 7.16 13.27
N GLU A 28 0.09 5.95 13.29
CA GLU A 28 1.50 5.70 13.61
C GLU A 28 2.10 4.71 12.63
N LEU A 29 3.36 4.93 12.25
CA LEU A 29 4.07 4.06 11.29
C LEU A 29 4.13 2.61 11.78
N SER A 30 4.38 2.41 13.08
CA SER A 30 4.49 1.07 13.68
C SER A 30 3.20 0.27 13.56
N ASP A 31 2.04 0.93 13.70
CA ASP A 31 0.73 0.29 13.56
C ASP A 31 0.43 -0.05 12.10
N ILE A 32 0.75 0.86 11.16
CA ILE A 32 0.64 0.62 9.71
C ILE A 32 1.52 -0.57 9.32
N ALA A 33 2.83 -0.51 9.61
CA ALA A 33 3.79 -1.53 9.22
C ALA A 33 3.43 -2.91 9.79
N HIS A 34 2.97 -2.96 11.05
CA HIS A 34 2.54 -4.20 11.68
C HIS A 34 1.33 -4.83 10.97
N GLY A 35 0.32 -4.01 10.64
CA GLY A 35 -0.88 -4.44 9.95
C GLY A 35 -0.57 -4.89 8.52
N LEU A 36 0.03 -4.02 7.70
CA LEU A 36 0.31 -4.29 6.29
C LEU A 36 1.20 -5.53 6.09
N ALA A 37 2.13 -5.80 7.00
CA ALA A 37 3.01 -6.97 6.91
C ALA A 37 2.29 -8.31 7.17
N ARG A 38 1.04 -8.26 7.62
CA ARG A 38 0.19 -9.44 7.93
C ARG A 38 -1.05 -9.52 7.06
N VAL A 39 -1.47 -8.42 6.43
CA VAL A 39 -2.54 -8.44 5.43
C VAL A 39 -2.00 -9.11 4.17
N ALA A 40 -2.60 -10.24 3.82
CA ALA A 40 -2.25 -11.00 2.62
C ALA A 40 -2.96 -10.42 1.39
N ARG A 41 -2.23 -10.26 0.30
CA ARG A 41 -2.81 -9.98 -1.02
C ARG A 41 -3.32 -11.24 -1.69
N TRP A 42 -4.07 -11.05 -2.77
CA TRP A 42 -4.60 -12.15 -3.60
C TRP A 42 -5.45 -13.15 -2.80
N ASN A 43 -6.08 -12.68 -1.71
CA ASN A 43 -6.79 -13.53 -0.75
C ASN A 43 -5.95 -14.71 -0.22
N GLY A 44 -4.62 -14.56 -0.17
CA GLY A 44 -3.70 -15.61 0.24
C GLY A 44 -3.49 -16.74 -0.78
N GLN A 45 -4.06 -16.65 -1.99
CA GLN A 45 -3.87 -17.63 -3.06
C GLN A 45 -2.53 -17.42 -3.78
N THR A 46 -1.43 -17.51 -3.04
CA THR A 46 -0.07 -17.30 -3.54
C THR A 46 0.79 -18.54 -3.30
N ARG A 47 1.67 -18.85 -4.26
CA ARG A 47 2.75 -19.83 -4.06
C ARG A 47 3.76 -19.32 -3.01
N GLY A 48 4.35 -20.23 -2.25
CA GLY A 48 5.37 -19.93 -1.23
C GLY A 48 4.90 -20.33 0.18
N ASN A 49 5.83 -20.34 1.13
CA ASN A 49 5.55 -20.70 2.53
C ASN A 49 4.96 -19.54 3.35
N HIS A 50 5.03 -18.33 2.82
CA HIS A 50 4.56 -17.10 3.47
C HIS A 50 3.55 -16.40 2.58
N ALA A 51 2.63 -15.65 3.19
CA ALA A 51 1.72 -14.81 2.44
C ALA A 51 2.47 -13.64 1.79
N PHE A 52 2.15 -13.32 0.54
CA PHE A 52 2.61 -12.07 -0.06
C PHE A 52 1.84 -10.89 0.55
N SER A 53 2.52 -10.11 1.40
CA SER A 53 1.89 -9.09 2.23
C SER A 53 1.70 -7.75 1.50
N VAL A 54 0.75 -6.93 1.96
CA VAL A 54 0.57 -5.56 1.47
C VAL A 54 1.83 -4.71 1.72
N ALA A 55 2.54 -4.92 2.83
CA ALA A 55 3.80 -4.23 3.07
C ALA A 55 4.85 -4.54 1.99
N GLN A 56 4.97 -5.80 1.59
CA GLN A 56 5.86 -6.21 0.51
C GLN A 56 5.42 -5.65 -0.84
N HIS A 57 4.12 -5.62 -1.11
CA HIS A 57 3.57 -4.97 -2.30
C HIS A 57 3.95 -3.49 -2.37
N CYS A 58 3.75 -2.73 -1.28
CA CYS A 58 4.12 -1.31 -1.24
C CYS A 58 5.61 -1.07 -1.55
N LEU A 59 6.50 -1.94 -1.06
CA LEU A 59 7.93 -1.89 -1.38
C LEU A 59 8.19 -2.11 -2.88
N VAL A 60 7.53 -3.10 -3.48
CA VAL A 60 7.64 -3.38 -4.92
C VAL A 60 7.08 -2.21 -5.74
N VAL A 61 5.94 -1.64 -5.35
CA VAL A 61 5.32 -0.49 -6.04
C VAL A 61 6.23 0.73 -5.99
N GLU A 62 6.79 1.07 -4.82
CA GLU A 62 7.70 2.21 -4.70
C GLU A 62 8.99 2.00 -5.52
N ASP A 63 9.54 0.77 -5.55
CA ASP A 63 10.70 0.43 -6.38
C ASP A 63 10.41 0.59 -7.88
N ILE A 64 9.25 0.12 -8.34
CA ILE A 64 8.81 0.33 -9.72
C ILE A 64 8.63 1.83 -9.99
N PHE A 65 7.94 2.53 -9.09
CA PHE A 65 7.65 3.94 -9.22
C PHE A 65 8.92 4.78 -9.43
N ARG A 66 9.95 4.60 -8.61
CA ARG A 66 11.22 5.33 -8.72
C ARG A 66 12.03 5.00 -9.97
N ARG A 67 11.87 3.80 -10.55
CA ARG A 67 12.57 3.41 -11.80
C ARG A 67 12.00 4.10 -13.04
N PHE A 68 10.71 4.41 -13.03
CA PHE A 68 10.01 4.95 -14.19
C PHE A 68 9.71 6.45 -14.09
N ASN A 69 10.02 7.10 -12.96
CA ASN A 69 9.68 8.49 -12.74
C ASN A 69 10.85 9.24 -12.09
N HIS A 70 11.05 10.49 -12.52
CA HIS A 70 11.83 11.46 -11.77
C HIS A 70 10.98 11.93 -10.58
N ALA A 71 11.06 11.18 -9.47
CA ALA A 71 10.24 11.37 -8.30
C ALA A 71 10.96 12.18 -7.21
N THR A 72 10.22 13.09 -6.57
CA THR A 72 10.69 13.72 -5.33
C THR A 72 10.58 12.74 -4.16
N PRO A 73 11.26 12.98 -3.03
CA PRO A 73 11.09 12.18 -1.83
C PRO A 73 9.63 12.14 -1.32
N ASP A 74 8.86 13.23 -1.47
CA ASP A 74 7.44 13.27 -1.13
C ASP A 74 6.61 12.34 -2.05
N ASP A 75 6.92 12.31 -3.35
CA ASP A 75 6.26 11.40 -4.31
C ASP A 75 6.55 9.93 -3.97
N CYS A 76 7.80 9.60 -3.63
CA CYS A 76 8.19 8.25 -3.22
C CYS A 76 7.47 7.83 -1.94
N LEU A 77 7.30 8.74 -0.98
CA LEU A 77 6.58 8.44 0.25
C LEU A 77 5.09 8.18 0.00
N MET A 78 4.45 8.98 -0.87
CA MET A 78 3.07 8.71 -1.30
C MET A 78 2.94 7.37 -2.04
N ALA A 79 3.94 6.98 -2.85
CA ALA A 79 3.95 5.68 -3.50
C ALA A 79 4.08 4.53 -2.49
N LEU A 80 4.95 4.67 -1.47
CA LEU A 80 5.10 3.65 -0.42
C LEU A 80 3.83 3.52 0.45
N LEU A 81 3.12 4.62 0.68
CA LEU A 81 1.95 4.68 1.56
C LEU A 81 0.60 4.51 0.83
N HIS A 82 0.59 4.23 -0.48
CA HIS A 82 -0.65 4.25 -1.27
C HIS A 82 -1.72 3.26 -0.77
N ASP A 83 -1.29 2.07 -0.30
CA ASP A 83 -2.15 1.05 0.31
C ASP A 83 -2.09 1.06 1.85
N ALA A 84 -1.51 2.09 2.46
CA ALA A 84 -1.51 2.24 3.92
C ALA A 84 -2.91 2.15 4.56
N PRO A 85 -4.00 2.67 3.97
CA PRO A 85 -5.36 2.49 4.51
C PRO A 85 -5.73 1.03 4.81
N GLU A 86 -5.14 0.05 4.10
CA GLU A 86 -5.49 -1.37 4.24
C GLU A 86 -5.11 -1.97 5.61
N TYR A 87 -4.27 -1.29 6.40
CA TYR A 87 -3.98 -1.73 7.78
C TYR A 87 -5.21 -1.71 8.70
N VAL A 88 -6.28 -0.99 8.29
CA VAL A 88 -7.55 -0.91 9.03
C VAL A 88 -8.76 -1.43 8.26
N ILE A 89 -8.78 -1.30 6.92
CA ILE A 89 -9.92 -1.78 6.10
C ILE A 89 -9.68 -3.14 5.44
N GLY A 90 -8.45 -3.66 5.50
CA GLY A 90 -8.03 -4.90 4.85
C GLY A 90 -7.76 -4.74 3.34
N ASP A 91 -7.09 -5.73 2.76
CA ASP A 91 -6.92 -5.85 1.30
C ASP A 91 -8.23 -6.34 0.69
N MET A 92 -8.63 -5.66 -0.39
CA MET A 92 -9.84 -6.00 -1.12
C MET A 92 -9.55 -6.04 -2.60
N ILE A 93 -9.71 -7.22 -3.20
CA ILE A 93 -9.42 -7.42 -4.62
C ILE A 93 -10.20 -6.43 -5.51
N SER A 94 -9.52 -5.93 -6.55
CA SER A 94 -10.04 -4.90 -7.45
C SER A 94 -11.46 -5.18 -8.00
N PRO A 95 -11.84 -6.43 -8.37
CA PRO A 95 -13.20 -6.71 -8.82
C PRO A 95 -14.27 -6.36 -7.78
N PHE A 96 -14.00 -6.59 -6.50
CA PHE A 96 -14.95 -6.34 -5.43
C PHE A 96 -15.05 -4.84 -5.06
N LYS A 97 -13.96 -4.06 -5.23
CA LYS A 97 -13.98 -2.57 -5.10
C LYS A 97 -15.02 -1.91 -6.02
N SER A 98 -15.39 -2.55 -7.14
CA SER A 98 -16.46 -2.04 -8.02
C SER A 98 -17.88 -2.26 -7.48
N VAL A 99 -18.08 -3.21 -6.55
CA VAL A 99 -19.38 -3.66 -6.06
C VAL A 99 -19.73 -3.08 -4.68
N VAL A 100 -18.73 -2.77 -3.85
CA VAL A 100 -18.91 -2.37 -2.42
C VAL A 100 -19.54 -0.97 -2.21
N GLY A 101 -19.83 -0.24 -3.30
CA GLY A 101 -20.59 1.01 -3.24
C GLY A 101 -19.80 2.23 -2.77
N GLY A 102 -20.45 3.40 -2.74
CA GLY A 102 -19.79 4.69 -2.53
C GLY A 102 -19.26 4.94 -1.12
N GLY A 103 -19.86 4.33 -0.10
CA GLY A 103 -19.45 4.52 1.30
C GLY A 103 -18.02 4.06 1.57
N TYR A 104 -17.61 2.93 0.99
CA TYR A 104 -16.24 2.42 1.13
C TYR A 104 -15.20 3.34 0.50
N LYS A 105 -15.47 3.88 -0.70
CA LYS A 105 -14.57 4.83 -1.36
C LYS A 105 -14.40 6.12 -0.56
N ALA A 106 -15.45 6.57 0.14
CA ALA A 106 -15.36 7.72 1.02
C ALA A 106 -14.47 7.44 2.24
N VAL A 107 -14.59 6.24 2.83
CA VAL A 107 -13.72 5.78 3.94
C VAL A 107 -12.25 5.66 3.50
N GLU A 108 -11.98 4.98 2.38
CA GLU A 108 -10.62 4.89 1.79
C GLU A 108 -10.00 6.28 1.63
N LYS A 109 -10.76 7.23 1.08
CA LYS A 109 -10.28 8.60 0.86
C LYS A 109 -10.00 9.35 2.16
N ARG A 110 -10.82 9.17 3.20
CA ARG A 110 -10.56 9.79 4.52
C ARG A 110 -9.31 9.21 5.17
N LEU A 111 -9.11 7.89 5.06
CA LEU A 111 -7.91 7.22 5.56
C LEU A 111 -6.65 7.65 4.80
N GLU A 112 -6.71 7.76 3.47
CA GLU A 112 -5.62 8.33 2.66
C GLU A 112 -5.21 9.72 3.17
N ALA A 113 -6.19 10.60 3.39
CA ALA A 113 -5.94 11.93 3.94
C ALA A 113 -5.32 11.90 5.34
N ALA A 114 -5.86 11.07 6.24
CA ALA A 114 -5.34 10.95 7.61
C ALA A 114 -3.88 10.46 7.63
N VAL A 115 -3.56 9.45 6.83
CA VAL A 115 -2.20 8.91 6.69
C VAL A 115 -1.26 9.98 6.12
N HIS A 116 -1.63 10.62 5.02
CA HIS A 116 -0.76 11.63 4.41
C HIS A 116 -0.51 12.83 5.33
N LEU A 117 -1.56 13.36 5.97
CA LEU A 117 -1.44 14.47 6.90
C LEU A 117 -0.55 14.12 8.11
N ARG A 118 -0.63 12.89 8.62
CA ARG A 118 0.23 12.43 9.73
C ARG A 118 1.72 12.53 9.40
N PHE A 119 2.08 12.36 8.14
CA PHE A 119 3.46 12.42 7.66
C PHE A 119 3.78 13.73 6.93
N GLY A 120 2.96 14.77 7.11
CA GLY A 120 3.21 16.10 6.55
C GLY A 120 3.22 16.13 5.02
N LEU A 121 2.40 15.30 4.38
CA LEU A 121 2.14 15.29 2.94
C LEU A 121 0.80 15.99 2.63
N PRO A 122 0.57 16.46 1.39
CA PRO A 122 -0.77 16.82 0.93
C PRO A 122 -1.79 15.68 1.19
N PRO A 123 -3.04 15.98 1.58
CA PRO A 123 -4.01 14.95 1.95
C PRO A 123 -4.31 13.96 0.81
N HIS A 124 -4.20 14.41 -0.44
CA HIS A 124 -4.30 13.54 -1.61
C HIS A 124 -3.19 13.85 -2.60
N PRO A 125 -2.69 12.84 -3.34
CA PRO A 125 -1.78 13.06 -4.44
C PRO A 125 -2.44 13.93 -5.52
N SER A 126 -1.61 14.64 -6.29
CA SER A 126 -2.08 15.26 -7.53
C SER A 126 -2.61 14.18 -8.48
N ARG A 127 -3.48 14.56 -9.43
CA ARG A 127 -4.02 13.60 -10.41
C ARG A 127 -2.88 12.89 -11.17
N GLU A 128 -1.87 13.63 -11.57
CA GLU A 128 -0.72 13.09 -12.29
C GLU A 128 0.08 12.10 -11.44
N LEU A 129 0.36 12.44 -10.18
CA LEU A 129 1.07 11.53 -9.27
C LEU A 129 0.27 10.26 -9.02
N LYS A 130 -1.05 10.39 -8.81
CA LYS A 130 -1.95 9.24 -8.63
C LYS A 130 -1.93 8.30 -9.82
N GLU A 131 -1.91 8.83 -11.05
CA GLU A 131 -1.80 8.02 -12.26
C GLU A 131 -0.45 7.31 -12.37
N LYS A 132 0.65 7.96 -11.98
CA LYS A 132 2.00 7.36 -11.95
C LYS A 132 2.10 6.23 -10.91
N ILE A 133 1.59 6.44 -9.69
CA ILE A 133 1.52 5.41 -8.65
C ILE A 133 0.66 4.24 -9.14
N LYS A 134 -0.51 4.51 -9.74
CA LYS A 134 -1.40 3.46 -10.24
C LYS A 134 -0.75 2.62 -11.34
N LYS A 135 0.06 3.22 -12.21
CA LYS A 135 0.85 2.48 -13.21
C LYS A 135 1.87 1.55 -12.54
N ALA A 136 2.57 2.02 -11.51
CA ALA A 136 3.54 1.20 -10.77
C ALA A 136 2.86 0.03 -10.03
N ASP A 137 1.74 0.29 -9.35
CA ASP A 137 0.88 -0.74 -8.75
C ASP A 137 0.41 -1.78 -9.77
N THR A 138 -0.06 -1.34 -10.94
CA THR A 138 -0.50 -2.25 -12.00
C THR A 138 0.64 -3.14 -12.52
N ILE A 139 1.86 -2.61 -12.63
CA ILE A 139 3.05 -3.40 -13.00
C ILE A 139 3.39 -4.41 -11.90
N ALA A 140 3.33 -4.02 -10.62
CA ALA A 140 3.53 -4.94 -9.50
C ALA A 140 2.52 -6.09 -9.54
N ALA A 141 1.23 -5.77 -9.72
CA ALA A 141 0.15 -6.73 -9.83
C ALA A 141 0.36 -7.73 -10.98
N TYR A 142 0.92 -7.31 -12.12
CA TYR A 142 1.28 -8.23 -13.20
C TYR A 142 2.28 -9.30 -12.76
N PHE A 143 3.36 -8.89 -12.08
CA PHE A 143 4.39 -9.83 -11.64
C PHE A 143 3.90 -10.71 -10.49
N GLU A 144 3.15 -10.16 -9.54
CA GLU A 144 2.50 -10.94 -8.49
C GLU A 144 1.55 -11.99 -9.07
N ALA A 145 0.71 -11.60 -10.03
CA ALA A 145 -0.25 -12.50 -10.67
C ALA A 145 0.45 -13.69 -11.33
N THR A 146 1.50 -13.43 -12.11
CA THR A 146 2.18 -14.45 -12.92
C THR A 146 3.18 -15.28 -12.13
N CYS A 147 3.85 -14.70 -11.14
CA CYS A 147 4.84 -15.41 -10.33
C CYS A 147 4.19 -16.15 -9.14
N LEU A 148 3.17 -15.56 -8.52
CA LEU A 148 2.65 -16.01 -7.22
C LEU A 148 1.23 -16.55 -7.31
N ALA A 149 0.31 -15.81 -7.93
CA ALA A 149 -1.13 -16.09 -7.85
C ALA A 149 -1.67 -17.01 -8.97
N GLY A 150 -0.78 -17.65 -9.72
CA GLY A 150 -1.15 -18.70 -10.68
C GLY A 150 -1.75 -18.23 -12.00
N PHE A 151 -1.75 -16.92 -12.28
CA PHE A 151 -2.22 -16.40 -13.57
C PHE A 151 -1.23 -16.75 -14.68
N THR A 152 -1.76 -17.09 -15.85
CA THR A 152 -0.95 -17.20 -17.06
C THR A 152 -0.49 -15.82 -17.54
N PRO A 153 0.62 -15.73 -18.30
CA PRO A 153 1.03 -14.47 -18.93
C PRO A 153 -0.03 -13.88 -19.89
N VAL A 154 -0.95 -14.69 -20.41
CA VAL A 154 -2.04 -14.21 -21.26
C VAL A 154 -3.10 -13.50 -20.42
N GLU A 155 -3.52 -14.10 -19.31
CA GLU A 155 -4.50 -13.51 -18.40
C GLU A 155 -3.95 -12.24 -17.75
N ALA A 156 -2.72 -12.28 -17.23
CA ALA A 156 -2.11 -11.12 -16.60
C ALA A 156 -1.96 -9.95 -17.58
N ARG A 157 -1.61 -10.19 -18.85
CA ARG A 157 -1.59 -9.12 -19.87
C ARG A 157 -2.97 -8.53 -20.14
N LYS A 158 -4.03 -9.34 -20.08
CA LYS A 158 -5.40 -8.86 -20.27
C LYS A 158 -5.85 -7.94 -19.14
N PHE A 159 -5.49 -8.25 -17.89
CA PHE A 159 -5.94 -7.48 -16.72
C PHE A 159 -5.01 -6.31 -16.36
N PHE A 160 -3.69 -6.46 -16.53
CA PHE A 160 -2.69 -5.51 -16.04
C PHE A 160 -1.85 -4.89 -17.18
N GLY A 161 -2.03 -5.34 -18.42
CA GLY A 161 -1.17 -4.94 -19.53
C GLY A 161 0.17 -5.66 -19.51
N GLN A 162 1.05 -5.31 -20.45
CA GLN A 162 2.38 -5.89 -20.55
C GLN A 162 3.43 -4.89 -20.03
N PRO A 163 4.13 -5.21 -18.92
CA PRO A 163 5.24 -4.39 -18.45
C PRO A 163 6.36 -4.27 -19.50
N ARG A 164 7.01 -3.11 -19.57
CA ARG A 164 8.15 -2.84 -20.46
C ARG A 164 9.30 -2.27 -19.64
N GLY A 165 10.53 -2.67 -19.94
CA GLY A 165 11.73 -2.14 -19.27
C GLY A 165 11.92 -2.62 -17.84
N ILE A 166 11.22 -3.69 -17.43
CA ILE A 166 11.33 -4.29 -16.10
C ILE A 166 11.12 -5.80 -16.18
N SER A 167 11.85 -6.55 -15.37
CA SER A 167 11.74 -8.01 -15.25
C SER A 167 11.55 -8.42 -13.78
N LYS A 168 11.09 -9.65 -13.57
CA LYS A 168 10.84 -10.20 -12.22
C LYS A 168 12.11 -10.17 -11.34
N ASP A 169 13.28 -10.32 -11.97
CA ASP A 169 14.58 -10.45 -11.29
C ASP A 169 15.04 -9.12 -10.68
N MET A 170 14.40 -8.01 -11.08
CA MET A 170 14.63 -6.69 -10.52
C MET A 170 13.79 -6.42 -9.27
N LEU A 171 12.85 -7.31 -8.93
CA LEU A 171 11.78 -7.07 -7.97
C LEU A 171 11.81 -8.06 -6.80
N LEU A 172 11.43 -7.57 -5.61
CA LEU A 172 11.28 -8.37 -4.40
C LEU A 172 9.96 -9.16 -4.42
N ILE A 173 9.88 -10.18 -5.28
CA ILE A 173 8.64 -10.93 -5.53
C ILE A 173 8.47 -12.17 -4.63
N GLU A 174 9.55 -12.79 -4.16
CA GLU A 174 9.43 -13.98 -3.30
C GLU A 174 8.79 -13.61 -1.95
N PRO A 175 7.70 -14.26 -1.52
CA PRO A 175 6.99 -13.87 -0.30
C PRO A 175 7.86 -13.93 0.96
N LEU A 176 7.93 -12.82 1.68
CA LEU A 176 8.71 -12.70 2.89
C LEU A 176 7.92 -13.10 4.15
N PRO A 177 8.60 -13.61 5.19
CA PRO A 177 8.01 -13.65 6.53
C PRO A 177 7.51 -12.28 6.96
N ALA A 178 6.40 -12.23 7.71
CA ALA A 178 5.78 -10.98 8.15
C ALA A 178 6.75 -10.04 8.89
N LEU A 179 7.65 -10.58 9.70
CA LEU A 179 8.64 -9.76 10.42
C LEU A 179 9.65 -9.09 9.49
N ASP A 180 10.07 -9.78 8.42
CA ASP A 180 10.99 -9.23 7.43
C ASP A 180 10.31 -8.17 6.56
N ALA A 181 9.09 -8.44 6.10
CA ALA A 181 8.30 -7.46 5.35
C ALA A 181 8.04 -6.18 6.20
N GLN A 182 7.71 -6.34 7.48
CA GLN A 182 7.53 -5.23 8.41
C GLN A 182 8.81 -4.41 8.56
N ARG A 183 9.95 -5.08 8.81
CA ARG A 183 11.24 -4.43 8.98
C ARG A 183 11.64 -3.64 7.73
N LEU A 184 11.59 -4.27 6.55
CA LEU A 184 11.96 -3.63 5.29
C LEU A 184 11.06 -2.44 4.94
N PHE A 185 9.75 -2.52 5.25
CA PHE A 185 8.83 -1.40 5.07
C PHE A 185 9.21 -0.21 5.94
N CYS A 186 9.49 -0.43 7.23
CA CYS A 186 9.96 0.63 8.13
C CYS A 186 11.30 1.23 7.67
N GLU A 187 12.28 0.39 7.33
CA GLU A 187 13.59 0.84 6.85
C GLU A 187 13.46 1.71 5.60
N ARG A 188 12.59 1.31 4.65
CA ARG A 188 12.36 2.10 3.44
C ARG A 188 11.66 3.42 3.74
N PHE A 189 10.66 3.42 4.62
CA PHE A 189 9.99 4.64 5.08
C PHE A 189 11.00 5.62 5.70
N GLU A 190 11.83 5.15 6.63
CA GLU A 190 12.85 5.97 7.31
C GLU A 190 13.89 6.50 6.33
N ALA A 191 14.30 5.70 5.35
CA ALA A 191 15.21 6.13 4.29
C ALA A 191 14.62 7.29 3.46
N ILE A 192 13.34 7.22 3.10
CA ILE A 192 12.67 8.30 2.35
C ILE A 192 12.52 9.55 3.24
N GLU A 193 12.15 9.39 4.52
CA GLU A 193 12.07 10.49 5.48
C GLU A 193 13.40 11.24 5.64
N MET A 194 14.53 10.52 5.66
CA MET A 194 15.84 11.14 5.68
C MET A 194 16.07 12.00 4.42
N MET A 195 15.72 11.48 3.23
CA MET A 195 15.82 12.24 1.97
C MET A 195 14.93 13.50 2.00
N ARG A 196 13.69 13.39 2.50
CA ARG A 196 12.76 14.53 2.64
C ARG A 196 13.31 15.64 3.54
N ARG A 197 14.02 15.29 4.61
CA ARG A 197 14.66 16.26 5.51
C ARG A 197 15.84 16.95 4.85
N SER A 198 16.65 16.21 4.09
CA SER A 198 17.80 16.76 3.37
C SER A 198 17.41 17.73 2.25
N THR A 199 16.22 17.62 1.66
CA THR A 199 15.73 18.57 0.64
C THR A 199 15.17 19.87 1.23
N LYS A 200 14.92 19.91 2.55
CA LYS A 200 14.38 21.09 3.26
C LYS A 200 15.48 21.97 3.89
N LEU A 201 16.73 21.52 3.86
CA LEU A 201 17.93 22.25 4.27
C LEU A 201 18.59 22.88 3.05
#